data_AF-A0AAU9URX1-F1
#
_entry.id   AF-A0AAU9URX1-F1
#
_cell.length_a   1.000
_cell.length_b   1.000
_cell.length_c   1.000
_cell.angle_alpha   90.00
_cell.angle_beta   90.00
_cell.angle_gamma   90.00
#
_symmetry.space_group_name_H-M   'P 1'
#
loop_
_entity.id
_entity.type
_entity.pdbx_description
1 polymer ?
#
loop_
_entity_poly.entity_id
_entity_poly.type
_entity_poly.pdbx_seq_one_letter_code
_entity_poly.pdbx_strand_id
1 'polypeptide(L)'
;MSNKVCCVPGCSNSAGSKDVLHKFPNPAKNNDRFNTWVYSVGGEILGLSNDHIFKYRRVCHKHFEEKYWCRSNLLSNIAVPTKNMPGLKLPILSFRESLRPFKSIQNLSEASTSKGPEVPLNKVQITDVAPQMKENVGK
;
A
#
# COMPACT_ATOMS: atom_id res chain seq x y z
N MET A 1 -0.27 -25.34 15.74
CA MET A 1 0.72 -25.89 14.79
C MET A 1 1.68 -24.77 14.40
N SER A 2 2.96 -24.89 14.74
CA SER A 2 3.99 -23.89 14.39
C SER A 2 4.47 -24.14 12.97
N ASN A 3 3.77 -23.58 11.99
CA ASN A 3 4.14 -23.70 10.58
C ASN A 3 5.39 -22.84 10.33
N LYS A 4 6.59 -23.43 10.52
CA LYS A 4 7.90 -22.85 10.16
C LYS A 4 8.11 -22.94 8.65
N VAL A 5 7.11 -22.54 7.88
CA VAL A 5 7.10 -22.65 6.42
C VAL A 5 6.94 -21.24 5.87
N CYS A 6 7.70 -20.94 4.81
CA CYS A 6 7.50 -19.69 4.10
C CYS A 6 6.13 -19.69 3.42
N CYS A 7 5.36 -18.62 3.59
CA CYS A 7 4.04 -18.50 2.99
C CYS A 7 4.07 -18.00 1.53
N VAL A 8 5.26 -17.75 0.96
CA VAL A 8 5.41 -17.33 -0.43
C VAL A 8 5.06 -18.49 -1.36
N PRO A 9 4.06 -18.34 -2.26
CA PRO A 9 3.72 -19.36 -3.25
C PRO A 9 4.94 -19.84 -4.04
N GLY A 10 5.12 -21.16 -4.12
CA GLY A 10 6.25 -21.78 -4.84
C GLY A 10 7.59 -21.75 -4.11
N CYS A 11 7.65 -21.24 -2.87
CA CYS A 11 8.87 -21.29 -2.06
C CYS A 11 9.09 -22.69 -1.48
N SER A 12 10.29 -23.26 -1.70
CA SER A 12 10.68 -24.58 -1.16
C SER A 12 11.16 -24.54 0.29
N ASN A 13 11.00 -23.40 0.99
CA ASN A 13 11.48 -23.25 2.35
C ASN A 13 10.49 -23.83 3.37
N SER A 14 10.63 -25.14 3.61
CA SER A 14 9.77 -25.98 4.43
C SER A 14 10.22 -26.06 5.89
N ALA A 15 9.43 -26.75 6.72
CA ALA A 15 9.58 -26.85 8.18
C ALA A 15 10.90 -27.48 8.71
N GLY A 16 11.86 -27.82 7.85
CA GLY A 16 13.19 -28.32 8.21
C GLY A 16 14.35 -27.42 7.75
N SER A 17 14.07 -26.33 7.05
CA SER A 17 15.12 -25.43 6.56
C SER A 17 15.70 -24.58 7.69
N LYS A 18 17.02 -24.36 7.67
CA LYS A 18 17.72 -23.46 8.60
C LYS A 18 17.58 -21.96 8.25
N ASP A 19 16.78 -21.64 7.24
CA ASP A 19 16.59 -20.26 6.81
C ASP A 19 15.77 -19.45 7.83
N VAL A 20 16.19 -18.19 8.02
CA VAL A 20 15.50 -17.25 8.90
C VAL A 20 14.14 -16.90 8.32
N LEU A 21 13.11 -17.00 9.15
CA LEU A 21 11.71 -16.72 8.83
C LEU A 21 11.25 -15.45 9.54
N HIS A 22 10.91 -14.43 8.75
CA HIS A 22 10.51 -13.12 9.24
C HIS A 22 9.00 -13.07 9.46
N LYS A 23 8.59 -12.41 10.54
CA LYS A 23 7.18 -12.10 10.83
C LYS A 23 6.73 -10.94 9.97
N PHE A 24 5.44 -10.90 9.68
CA PHE A 24 4.83 -9.71 9.08
C PHE A 24 4.91 -8.52 10.05
N PRO A 25 4.99 -7.28 9.53
CA PRO A 25 4.87 -6.07 10.33
C PRO A 25 3.58 -6.06 11.17
N ASN A 26 3.56 -5.36 12.29
CA ASN A 26 2.33 -5.24 13.07
C ASN A 26 1.32 -4.36 12.32
N PRO A 27 0.13 -4.88 11.93
CA PRO A 27 -0.85 -4.12 11.15
C PRO A 27 -1.42 -2.90 11.90
N ALA A 28 -1.37 -2.88 13.24
CA ALA A 28 -1.81 -1.74 14.06
C ALA A 28 -0.78 -0.60 14.10
N LYS A 29 0.50 -0.89 13.85
CA LYS A 29 1.58 0.12 13.86
C LYS A 29 2.00 0.56 12.46
N ASN A 30 2.04 -0.39 11.52
CA ASN A 30 2.57 -0.19 10.17
C ASN A 30 1.67 -0.91 9.16
N ASN A 31 0.42 -0.45 9.04
CA ASN A 31 -0.58 -1.07 8.16
C ASN A 31 -0.14 -1.08 6.70
N ASP A 32 0.43 0.03 6.20
CA ASP A 32 0.87 0.14 4.81
C ASP A 32 1.93 -0.91 4.46
N ARG A 33 2.95 -1.05 5.31
CA ARG A 33 4.01 -2.04 5.10
C ARG A 33 3.48 -3.47 5.21
N PHE A 34 2.56 -3.70 6.13
CA PHE A 34 1.87 -4.99 6.26
C PHE A 34 1.11 -5.33 4.96
N ASN A 35 0.31 -4.41 4.45
CA ASN A 35 -0.44 -4.58 3.21
C ASN A 35 0.48 -4.80 2.03
N THR A 36 1.57 -4.03 1.91
CA THR A 36 2.58 -4.23 0.86
C THR A 36 3.14 -5.65 0.91
N TRP A 37 3.49 -6.17 2.09
CA TRP A 37 3.95 -7.56 2.20
C TRP A 37 2.87 -8.55 1.76
N VAL A 38 1.62 -8.35 2.20
CA VAL A 38 0.49 -9.23 1.86
C VAL A 38 0.26 -9.26 0.34
N TYR A 39 0.21 -8.10 -0.31
CA TYR A 39 0.03 -7.99 -1.76
C TYR A 39 1.23 -8.51 -2.56
N SER A 40 2.46 -8.25 -2.10
CA SER A 40 3.66 -8.78 -2.76
C SER A 40 3.70 -10.31 -2.71
N VAL A 41 3.28 -10.92 -1.60
CA VAL A 41 3.24 -12.38 -1.45
C VAL A 41 2.09 -13.00 -2.24
N GLY A 42 0.90 -12.41 -2.16
CA GLY A 42 -0.29 -12.87 -2.88
C GLY A 42 -0.76 -14.28 -2.53
N GLY A 43 -1.55 -14.89 -3.42
CA GLY A 43 -2.02 -16.27 -3.27
C GLY A 43 -3.01 -16.46 -2.11
N GLU A 44 -2.89 -17.58 -1.40
CA GLU A 44 -3.82 -18.00 -0.34
C GLU A 44 -3.90 -17.04 0.84
N ILE A 45 -2.85 -16.25 1.10
CA ILE A 45 -2.85 -15.37 2.27
C ILE A 45 -3.79 -14.16 2.10
N LEU A 46 -4.19 -13.82 0.87
CA LEU A 46 -5.11 -12.71 0.60
C LEU A 46 -6.50 -12.93 1.19
N GLY A 47 -6.92 -14.18 1.37
CA GLY A 47 -8.21 -14.54 1.97
C GLY A 47 -8.20 -14.65 3.50
N LEU A 48 -7.07 -14.37 4.16
CA LEU A 48 -6.92 -14.55 5.61
C LEU A 48 -7.09 -13.21 6.35
N SER A 49 -7.48 -13.29 7.62
CA SER A 49 -7.54 -12.10 8.48
C SER A 49 -6.14 -11.58 8.83
N ASN A 50 -6.03 -10.27 9.03
CA ASN A 50 -4.77 -9.61 9.37
C ASN A 50 -4.12 -10.21 10.62
N ASP A 51 -4.92 -10.53 11.65
CA ASP A 51 -4.43 -11.15 12.89
C ASP A 51 -3.85 -12.54 12.63
N HIS A 52 -4.49 -13.32 11.76
CA HIS A 52 -4.02 -14.65 11.40
C HIS A 52 -2.70 -14.58 10.62
N ILE A 53 -2.60 -13.65 9.66
CA ILE A 53 -1.37 -13.42 8.89
C ILE A 53 -0.23 -13.00 9.82
N PHE A 54 -0.45 -11.97 10.65
CA PHE A 54 0.54 -11.44 11.58
C PHE A 54 1.04 -12.53 12.56
N LYS A 55 0.13 -13.33 13.11
CA LYS A 55 0.46 -14.34 14.11
C LYS A 55 1.18 -15.55 13.51
N TYR A 56 0.69 -16.07 12.39
CA TYR A 56 1.08 -17.40 11.90
C TYR A 56 1.89 -17.41 10.60
N ARG A 57 1.77 -16.40 9.73
CA ARG A 57 2.46 -16.39 8.43
C ARG A 57 3.87 -15.83 8.56
N ARG A 58 4.79 -16.37 7.76
CA ARG A 58 6.21 -16.02 7.76
C ARG A 58 6.75 -15.95 6.34
N VAL A 59 7.74 -15.08 6.12
CA VAL A 59 8.46 -14.97 4.84
C VAL A 59 9.93 -15.24 5.09
N CYS A 60 10.55 -16.14 4.33
CA CYS A 60 11.96 -16.45 4.54
C CYS A 60 12.88 -15.33 4.01
N HIS A 61 14.11 -15.28 4.55
CA HIS A 61 15.08 -14.23 4.28
C HIS A 61 15.43 -14.05 2.80
N LYS A 62 15.34 -15.14 2.01
CA LYS A 62 15.62 -15.18 0.57
C LYS A 62 14.75 -14.25 -0.28
N HIS A 63 13.61 -13.81 0.24
CA HIS A 63 12.68 -12.91 -0.46
C HIS A 63 12.98 -11.43 -0.29
N PHE A 64 13.97 -11.09 0.54
CA PHE A 64 14.39 -9.71 0.77
C PHE A 64 15.73 -9.46 0.09
N GLU A 65 15.90 -8.26 -0.46
CA GLU A 65 17.21 -7.81 -0.94
C GLU A 65 18.22 -7.72 0.20
N GLU A 66 19.46 -8.09 -0.08
CA GLU A 66 20.55 -8.15 0.90
C GLU A 66 20.84 -6.80 1.55
N LYS A 67 20.60 -5.69 0.83
CA LYS A 67 20.72 -4.33 1.36
C LYS A 67 19.81 -4.05 2.57
N TYR A 68 18.74 -4.84 2.73
CA TYR A 68 17.82 -4.73 3.85
C TYR A 68 18.13 -5.70 4.99
N TRP A 69 19.20 -6.51 4.87
CA TRP A 69 19.61 -7.47 5.88
C TRP A 69 20.45 -6.77 6.95
N CYS A 70 20.10 -6.99 8.21
CA CYS A 70 20.86 -6.49 9.35
C CYS A 70 21.67 -7.63 9.98
N ARG A 71 22.78 -7.30 10.67
CA ARG A 71 23.73 -8.26 11.26
C ARG A 71 23.09 -9.27 12.22
N SER A 72 21.93 -8.95 12.82
CA SER A 72 21.23 -9.77 13.80
C SER A 72 20.13 -10.66 13.21
N ASN A 73 20.22 -11.02 11.93
CA ASN A 73 19.14 -11.75 11.22
C ASN A 73 17.80 -11.00 11.28
N LEU A 74 17.85 -9.67 11.38
CA LEU A 74 16.70 -8.78 11.33
C LEU A 74 16.62 -8.16 9.94
N LEU A 75 15.42 -7.66 9.61
CA LEU A 75 15.20 -6.84 8.44
C LEU A 75 15.09 -5.38 8.84
N SER A 76 15.58 -4.50 7.96
CA SER A 76 15.37 -3.06 8.08
C SER A 76 13.87 -2.72 8.20
N ASN A 77 13.57 -1.57 8.82
CA ASN A 77 12.20 -1.09 9.04
C ASN A 77 11.45 -0.75 7.73
N ILE A 78 12.19 -0.56 6.64
CA ILE A 78 11.67 -0.31 5.29
C ILE A 78 11.68 -1.57 4.40
N ALA A 79 12.11 -2.71 4.92
CA ALA A 79 12.25 -3.92 4.13
C ALA A 79 10.88 -4.43 3.65
N VAL A 80 10.82 -4.75 2.35
CA VAL A 80 9.69 -5.36 1.65
C VAL A 80 10.17 -6.55 0.83
N PRO A 81 9.37 -7.62 0.68
CA PRO A 81 9.77 -8.81 -0.06
C PRO A 81 9.65 -8.52 -1.57
N THR A 82 10.80 -8.33 -2.23
CA THR A 82 10.90 -8.01 -3.66
C THR A 82 11.62 -9.10 -4.46
N LYS A 83 12.42 -9.94 -3.80
CA LYS A 83 13.24 -10.97 -4.45
C LYS A 83 12.48 -12.29 -4.53
N ASN A 84 12.57 -12.98 -5.68
CA ASN A 84 11.96 -14.31 -5.88
C ASN A 84 10.46 -14.36 -5.54
N MET A 85 9.71 -13.29 -5.84
CA MET A 85 8.27 -13.23 -5.58
C MET A 85 7.47 -13.84 -6.73
N PRO A 86 6.35 -14.51 -6.45
CA PRO A 86 5.46 -15.01 -7.49
C PRO A 86 4.81 -13.83 -8.20
N GLY A 87 4.90 -13.78 -9.53
CA GLY A 87 4.13 -12.81 -10.33
C GLY A 87 4.85 -11.54 -10.77
N LEU A 88 6.13 -11.34 -10.46
CA LEU A 88 6.95 -10.26 -11.07
C LEU A 88 7.93 -10.76 -12.14
N LYS A 89 7.56 -11.80 -12.88
CA LYS A 89 8.02 -11.89 -14.28
C LYS A 89 7.14 -10.96 -15.09
N LEU A 90 7.17 -9.66 -14.78
CA LEU A 90 6.84 -8.71 -15.83
C LEU A 90 7.89 -9.00 -16.91
N PRO A 91 7.52 -9.49 -18.11
CA PRO A 91 8.45 -9.33 -19.20
C PRO A 91 8.72 -7.83 -19.20
N ILE A 92 9.97 -7.46 -18.98
CA ILE A 92 10.44 -6.13 -19.31
C ILE A 92 10.27 -6.04 -20.82
N LEU A 93 9.04 -5.78 -21.28
CA LEU A 93 8.87 -5.10 -22.53
C LEU A 93 9.23 -3.65 -22.20
N SER A 94 10.38 -3.24 -22.73
CA SER A 94 10.43 -2.04 -23.57
C SER A 94 9.84 -0.73 -23.02
N PHE A 95 9.73 -0.53 -21.70
CA PHE A 95 9.28 0.77 -21.16
C PHE A 95 10.27 1.90 -21.45
N ARG A 96 11.49 1.59 -21.92
CA ARG A 96 12.49 2.58 -22.31
C ARG A 96 12.43 3.08 -23.75
N GLU A 97 11.47 2.66 -24.58
CA GLU A 97 11.34 3.18 -25.96
C GLU A 97 10.08 4.01 -26.22
N SER A 98 9.15 4.14 -25.26
CA SER A 98 7.89 4.86 -25.48
C SER A 98 7.60 6.02 -24.52
N LEU A 99 8.55 6.40 -23.65
CA LEU A 99 8.57 7.76 -23.11
C LEU A 99 8.89 8.72 -24.27
N ARG A 100 7.86 9.07 -25.02
CA ARG A 100 7.91 10.21 -25.93
C ARG A 100 8.45 11.39 -25.12
N PRO A 101 9.43 12.16 -25.63
CA PRO A 101 9.80 13.42 -25.00
C PRO A 101 8.53 14.23 -24.79
N PHE A 102 8.33 14.71 -23.57
CA PHE A 102 7.27 15.65 -23.23
C PHE A 102 7.43 16.84 -24.19
N LYS A 103 6.69 16.84 -25.31
CA LYS A 103 6.67 17.99 -26.21
C LYS A 103 5.95 19.08 -25.45
N SER A 104 6.72 20.12 -25.12
CA SER A 104 6.26 21.37 -24.52
C SER A 104 4.90 21.78 -25.11
N ILE A 105 3.92 22.04 -24.25
CA ILE A 105 2.68 22.71 -24.64
C ILE A 105 3.10 24.11 -25.08
N GLN A 106 3.24 24.33 -26.38
CA GLN A 106 3.43 25.66 -26.92
C GLN A 106 2.06 26.30 -27.14
N ASN A 107 1.80 27.31 -26.31
CA ASN A 107 0.92 28.45 -26.55
C ASN A 107 -0.52 28.14 -26.99
N LEU A 108 -1.42 28.07 -26.00
CA LEU A 108 -2.79 28.51 -26.22
C LEU A 108 -2.74 30.05 -26.26
N SER A 109 -2.70 30.62 -27.47
CA SER A 109 -2.79 32.07 -27.67
C SER A 109 -4.12 32.59 -27.12
N GLU A 110 -4.01 33.54 -26.20
CA GLU A 110 -5.12 34.30 -25.65
C GLU A 110 -5.69 35.31 -26.67
N ALA A 111 -6.97 35.65 -26.44
CA ALA A 111 -7.82 36.69 -27.02
C ALA A 111 -8.53 36.33 -28.36
N SER A 112 -9.83 36.63 -28.56
CA SER A 112 -10.50 37.87 -28.14
C SER A 112 -12.05 37.83 -28.27
N THR A 113 -12.73 38.41 -27.26
CA THR A 113 -13.90 39.33 -27.26
C THR A 113 -15.34 38.99 -27.76
N SER A 114 -16.29 39.53 -26.97
CA SER A 114 -17.70 39.95 -27.22
C SER A 114 -18.79 38.88 -27.08
N LYS A 115 -19.86 39.05 -26.29
CA LYS A 115 -20.46 40.21 -25.59
C LYS A 115 -21.33 39.65 -24.44
N GLY A 116 -21.32 40.31 -23.28
CA GLY A 116 -22.38 40.13 -22.27
C GLY A 116 -23.72 40.71 -22.77
N PRO A 117 -24.80 40.69 -21.96
CA PRO A 117 -24.71 41.36 -20.67
C PRO A 117 -25.58 40.78 -19.51
N GLU A 118 -25.21 41.17 -18.28
CA GLU A 118 -26.05 41.43 -17.08
C GLU A 118 -26.57 40.24 -16.24
N VAL A 119 -25.88 40.06 -15.10
CA VAL A 119 -26.36 39.36 -13.89
C VAL A 119 -27.36 40.25 -13.16
N PRO A 120 -28.31 39.69 -12.39
CA PRO A 120 -28.41 40.18 -11.01
C PRO A 120 -28.12 39.10 -9.97
N LEU A 121 -27.09 39.41 -9.19
CA LEU A 121 -26.83 39.04 -7.79
C LEU A 121 -28.12 38.93 -6.98
N ASN A 122 -28.17 37.99 -6.01
CA ASN A 122 -28.90 37.95 -4.72
C ASN A 122 -29.20 36.47 -4.37
N LYS A 123 -28.94 35.88 -3.20
CA LYS A 123 -28.53 36.37 -1.87
C LYS A 123 -28.03 35.15 -1.08
N VAL A 124 -26.90 35.29 -0.41
CA VAL A 124 -26.43 34.37 0.63
C VAL A 124 -27.43 34.42 1.80
N GLN A 125 -27.93 33.26 2.24
CA GLN A 125 -28.48 33.10 3.59
C GLN A 125 -27.70 32.01 4.32
N ILE A 126 -26.72 32.46 5.08
CA ILE A 126 -26.24 31.79 6.27
C ILE A 126 -27.39 31.85 7.26
N THR A 127 -27.87 30.71 7.74
CA THR A 127 -28.62 30.64 8.98
C THR A 127 -27.89 29.70 9.92
N ASP A 128 -27.26 30.31 10.93
CA ASP A 128 -26.85 29.70 12.17
C ASP A 128 -27.98 28.86 12.77
N VAL A 129 -27.70 27.58 13.05
CA VAL A 129 -28.37 26.87 14.14
C VAL A 129 -27.33 25.99 14.85
N ALA A 130 -26.85 26.49 15.99
CA ALA A 130 -26.34 25.70 17.10
C ALA A 130 -27.34 25.81 18.27
N PRO A 131 -27.12 25.14 19.41
CA PRO A 131 -27.47 23.75 19.70
C PRO A 131 -28.61 23.67 20.74
N GLN A 132 -29.40 22.60 20.74
CA GLN A 132 -30.35 22.35 21.84
C GLN A 132 -29.90 21.16 22.69
N MET A 133 -29.27 21.50 23.82
CA MET A 133 -29.19 20.67 25.01
C MET A 133 -30.60 20.43 25.54
N LYS A 134 -30.95 19.18 25.85
CA LYS A 134 -31.88 18.88 26.95
C LYS A 134 -31.43 17.61 27.64
N GLU A 135 -30.84 17.82 28.81
CA GLU A 135 -30.78 16.87 29.90
C GLU A 135 -32.18 16.33 30.20
N ASN A 136 -32.30 15.04 30.47
CA ASN A 136 -33.39 14.51 31.28
C ASN A 136 -32.81 13.52 32.29
N VAL A 137 -32.59 14.05 33.49
CA VAL A 137 -32.42 13.33 34.74
C VAL A 137 -33.80 13.19 35.40
N GLY A 138 -34.06 12.03 36.00
CA GLY A 138 -35.20 11.75 36.87
C GLY A 138 -36.07 10.64 36.28
N LYS A 139 -36.25 9.49 36.94
CA LYS A 139 -36.42 9.29 38.38
C LYS A 139 -36.20 7.82 38.73
#